data_AF-A0A0Q7EYU7-F1
#
_entry.id   AF-A0A0Q7EYU7-F1
#
_cell.length_a   1.000
_cell.length_b   1.000
_cell.length_c   1.000
_cell.angle_alpha   90.00
_cell.angle_beta   90.00
_cell.angle_gamma   90.00
#
_symmetry.space_group_name_H-M   'P 1'
#
loop_
_entity.id
_entity.type
_entity.pdbx_description
1 polymer ?
#
loop_
_entity_poly.entity_id
_entity_poly.type
_entity_poly.pdbx_seq_one_letter_code
_entity_poly.pdbx_strand_id
1 'polypeptide(L)'
;MSTPRFVPRLLRYAWASPCTALGLCLAAPAFLVGARARIADGVVEVSLSRHGQEAWLSKLPFVAITFGHAVIGTTAQELERLRAHEHEHVRQYERWGPAFLAAYPLESLWQMLRGRRAYFDNRFEQQARAREGHL
;
A
#
# COMPACT_ATOMS: atom_id res chain seq x y z
N MET A 1 31.51 8.96 -13.72
CA MET A 1 31.23 8.92 -12.27
C MET A 1 29.85 8.28 -12.10
N SER A 2 29.80 6.99 -11.76
CA SER A 2 28.51 6.32 -11.49
C SER A 2 27.97 6.87 -10.18
N THR A 3 26.88 7.62 -10.25
CA THR A 3 26.14 8.05 -9.05
C THR A 3 25.81 6.81 -8.22
N PRO A 4 26.14 6.81 -6.91
CA PRO A 4 25.82 5.65 -6.08
C PRO A 4 24.32 5.45 -6.10
N ARG A 5 23.88 4.25 -6.53
CA ARG A 5 22.47 3.81 -6.59
C ARG A 5 21.70 3.93 -5.26
N PHE A 6 22.41 4.26 -4.18
CA PHE A 6 21.91 4.50 -2.83
C PHE A 6 21.19 5.85 -2.66
N VAL A 7 21.68 6.92 -3.28
CA VAL A 7 21.06 8.26 -3.20
C VAL A 7 19.62 8.27 -3.72
N PRO A 8 19.30 7.68 -4.91
CA PRO A 8 17.91 7.65 -5.37
C PRO A 8 17.00 6.79 -4.49
N ARG A 9 17.55 5.78 -3.77
CA ARG A 9 16.75 4.98 -2.84
C ARG A 9 16.40 5.78 -1.58
N LEU A 10 17.37 6.43 -0.94
CA LEU A 10 17.11 7.24 0.26
C LEU A 10 16.12 8.38 -0.02
N LEU A 11 16.22 9.02 -1.19
CA LEU A 11 15.27 10.06 -1.61
C LEU A 11 13.85 9.50 -1.76
N ARG A 12 13.68 8.30 -2.35
CA ARG A 12 12.37 7.64 -2.47
C ARG A 12 11.77 7.32 -1.10
N TYR A 13 12.57 6.83 -0.16
CA TYR A 13 12.12 6.58 1.22
C TYR A 13 11.76 7.87 1.95
N ALA A 14 12.62 8.90 1.88
CA ALA A 14 12.33 10.20 2.49
C ALA A 14 11.05 10.82 1.90
N TRP A 15 10.88 10.72 0.58
CA TRP A 15 9.72 11.23 -0.13
C TRP A 15 8.42 10.52 0.25
N ALA A 16 8.44 9.19 0.41
CA ALA A 16 7.28 8.41 0.85
C ALA A 16 7.12 8.34 2.38
N SER A 17 8.08 8.84 3.15
CA SER A 17 8.12 8.70 4.62
C SER A 17 6.91 9.30 5.35
N PRO A 18 6.32 10.44 4.93
CA PRO A 18 5.14 10.96 5.64
C PRO A 18 3.95 10.00 5.56
N CYS A 19 3.74 9.38 4.41
CA CYS A 19 2.70 8.37 4.22
C CYS A 19 3.04 7.09 4.97
N THR A 20 4.32 6.68 4.96
CA THR A 20 4.77 5.51 5.73
C THR A 20 4.50 5.69 7.22
N ALA A 21 4.84 6.86 7.77
CA ALA A 21 4.56 7.19 9.16
C ALA A 21 3.06 7.15 9.47
N LEU A 22 2.22 7.72 8.60
CA LEU A 22 0.76 7.63 8.72
C LEU A 22 0.29 6.17 8.76
N GLY A 23 0.75 5.33 7.83
CA GLY A 23 0.43 3.90 7.80
C GLY A 23 0.82 3.18 9.08
N LEU A 24 2.03 3.41 9.59
CA LEU A 24 2.50 2.81 10.84
C LEU A 24 1.70 3.30 12.05
N CYS A 25 1.33 4.58 12.12
CA CYS A 25 0.46 5.11 13.15
C CYS A 25 -0.93 4.44 13.13
N LEU A 26 -1.50 4.22 11.95
CA LEU A 26 -2.78 3.50 11.80
C LEU A 26 -2.65 2.02 12.17
N ALA A 27 -1.51 1.41 11.91
CA ALA A 27 -1.23 0.02 12.27
C ALA A 27 -0.92 -0.19 13.77
N ALA A 28 -0.43 0.84 14.46
CA ALA A 28 0.06 0.73 15.84
C ALA A 28 -0.95 0.08 16.82
N PRO A 29 -2.25 0.45 16.84
CA PRO A 29 -3.22 -0.18 17.73
C PRO A 29 -3.42 -1.67 17.46
N ALA A 30 -3.20 -2.13 16.23
CA ALA A 30 -3.37 -3.53 15.87
C ALA A 30 -2.36 -4.46 16.57
N PHE A 31 -1.19 -3.95 16.95
CA PHE A 31 -0.21 -4.72 17.71
C PHE A 31 -0.71 -5.07 19.12
N LEU A 32 -1.57 -4.24 19.71
CA LEU A 32 -2.18 -4.52 21.03
C LEU A 32 -3.09 -5.74 21.02
N VAL A 33 -3.62 -6.10 19.85
CA VAL A 33 -4.46 -7.28 19.64
C VAL A 33 -3.72 -8.41 18.91
N GLY A 34 -2.40 -8.32 18.80
CA GLY A 34 -1.54 -9.41 18.31
C GLY A 34 -1.21 -9.38 16.81
N ALA A 35 -1.28 -8.21 16.15
CA ALA A 35 -0.75 -8.06 14.79
C ALA A 35 0.75 -8.42 14.74
N ARG A 36 1.19 -8.87 13.56
CA ARG A 36 2.59 -9.20 13.27
C ARG A 36 3.10 -8.36 12.13
N ALA A 37 4.33 -7.89 12.24
CA ALA A 37 5.04 -7.20 11.16
C ALA A 37 6.14 -8.10 10.58
N ARG A 38 6.36 -7.99 9.28
CA ARG A 38 7.54 -8.53 8.58
C ARG A 38 8.07 -7.49 7.60
N ILE A 39 9.34 -7.59 7.24
CA ILE A 39 9.93 -6.78 6.18
C ILE A 39 10.05 -7.65 4.93
N ALA A 40 9.46 -7.21 3.82
CA ALA A 40 9.58 -7.85 2.51
C ALA A 40 10.08 -6.82 1.50
N ASP A 41 11.22 -7.09 0.85
CA ASP A 41 11.87 -6.20 -0.13
C ASP A 41 12.02 -4.72 0.31
N GLY A 42 12.18 -4.49 1.62
CA GLY A 42 12.31 -3.15 2.20
C GLY A 42 10.98 -2.43 2.48
N VAL A 43 9.86 -3.15 2.45
CA VAL A 43 8.51 -2.70 2.81
C VAL A 43 8.10 -3.36 4.11
N VAL A 44 7.48 -2.60 5.02
CA VAL A 44 6.94 -3.13 6.28
C VAL A 44 5.53 -3.65 6.02
N GLU A 45 5.37 -4.97 6.02
CA GLU A 45 4.07 -5.63 5.90
C GLU A 45 3.52 -5.96 7.29
N VAL A 46 2.37 -5.43 7.66
CA VAL A 46 1.66 -5.68 8.92
C VAL A 46 0.45 -6.57 8.65
N SER A 47 0.52 -7.81 9.11
CA SER A 47 -0.60 -8.75 9.11
C SER A 47 -1.39 -8.64 10.40
N LEU A 48 -2.72 -8.55 10.31
CA LEU A 48 -3.57 -8.53 11.49
C LEU A 48 -3.76 -9.91 12.11
N SER A 49 -4.03 -9.93 13.41
CA SER A 49 -4.51 -11.13 14.10
C SER A 49 -6.00 -11.36 13.81
N ARG A 50 -6.50 -12.56 14.10
CA ARG A 50 -7.93 -12.87 14.05
C ARG A 50 -8.79 -11.88 14.85
N HIS A 51 -8.36 -11.53 16.07
CA HIS A 51 -9.03 -10.53 16.91
C HIS A 51 -8.96 -9.11 16.32
N GLY A 52 -7.84 -8.76 15.69
CA GLY A 52 -7.69 -7.49 14.98
C GLY A 52 -8.58 -7.38 13.74
N GLN A 53 -8.79 -8.48 13.01
CA GLN A 53 -9.72 -8.52 11.88
C GLN A 53 -11.16 -8.26 12.33
N GLU A 54 -11.61 -8.92 13.40
CA GLU A 54 -12.97 -8.76 13.93
C GLU A 54 -13.23 -7.33 14.43
N ALA A 55 -12.24 -6.70 15.07
CA ALA A 55 -12.35 -5.36 15.64
C ALA A 55 -12.19 -4.20 14.62
N TRP A 56 -11.30 -4.34 13.62
CA TRP A 56 -10.93 -3.22 12.73
C TRP A 56 -11.33 -3.41 11.26
N LEU A 57 -11.38 -4.66 10.75
CA LEU A 57 -11.53 -4.92 9.31
C LEU A 57 -12.78 -5.67 8.88
N SER A 58 -13.58 -6.19 9.82
CA SER A 58 -14.89 -6.80 9.54
C SER A 58 -15.85 -5.87 8.77
N LYS A 59 -15.55 -4.57 8.70
CA LYS A 59 -16.35 -3.53 8.02
C LYS A 59 -15.69 -2.91 6.78
N LEU A 60 -14.41 -3.19 6.52
CA LEU A 60 -13.68 -2.55 5.41
C LEU A 60 -13.57 -3.53 4.23
N PRO A 61 -13.90 -3.10 3.00
CA PRO A 61 -13.89 -3.99 1.83
C PRO A 61 -12.48 -4.27 1.27
N PHE A 62 -11.42 -3.96 2.02
CA PHE A 62 -10.03 -4.04 1.54
C PHE A 62 -9.31 -5.21 2.19
N VAL A 63 -8.58 -5.98 1.39
CA VAL A 63 -7.79 -7.14 1.86
C VAL A 63 -6.38 -6.69 2.31
N ALA A 64 -5.85 -5.67 1.64
CA ALA A 64 -4.63 -4.97 2.00
C ALA A 64 -4.76 -3.47 1.64
N ILE A 65 -3.92 -2.64 2.26
CA ILE A 65 -3.81 -1.22 1.97
C ILE A 65 -2.36 -0.77 2.12
N THR A 66 -1.88 0.03 1.17
CA THR A 66 -0.52 0.56 1.13
C THR A 66 -0.46 2.04 1.52
N PHE A 67 0.51 2.39 2.35
CA PHE A 67 0.88 3.74 2.74
C PHE A 67 2.41 3.90 2.69
N GLY A 68 2.93 4.54 1.65
CA GLY A 68 4.37 4.67 1.48
C GLY A 68 5.05 3.29 1.43
N HIS A 69 5.96 3.01 2.36
CA HIS A 69 6.64 1.72 2.54
C HIS A 69 6.01 0.85 3.65
N ALA A 70 4.76 1.10 4.02
CA ALA A 70 4.00 0.27 4.96
C ALA A 70 2.76 -0.32 4.26
N VAL A 71 2.58 -1.63 4.35
CA VAL A 71 1.41 -2.34 3.81
C VAL A 71 0.70 -3.03 4.97
N ILE A 72 -0.59 -2.80 5.12
CA ILE A 72 -1.40 -3.41 6.18
C ILE A 72 -2.36 -4.38 5.50
N GLY A 73 -2.34 -5.65 5.89
CA GLY A 73 -3.19 -6.67 5.31
C GLY A 73 -3.90 -7.51 6.36
N THR A 74 -4.99 -8.14 5.93
CA THR A 74 -5.81 -8.98 6.82
C THR A 74 -5.02 -10.17 7.36
N THR A 75 -4.28 -10.88 6.51
CA THR A 75 -3.45 -12.03 6.89
C THR A 75 -2.09 -11.97 6.20
N ALA A 76 -1.11 -12.71 6.74
CA ALA A 76 0.19 -12.87 6.08
C ALA A 76 0.08 -13.59 4.72
N GLN A 77 -0.90 -14.49 4.55
CA GLN A 77 -1.14 -15.20 3.30
C GLN A 77 -1.69 -14.25 2.21
N GLU A 78 -2.62 -13.36 2.58
CA GLU A 78 -3.14 -12.37 1.64
C GLU A 78 -2.07 -11.33 1.27
N LEU A 79 -1.23 -10.91 2.22
CA LEU A 79 -0.09 -10.04 1.94
C LEU A 79 0.91 -10.71 0.99
N GLU A 80 1.15 -12.01 1.14
CA GLU A 80 1.97 -12.79 0.20
C GLU A 80 1.36 -12.79 -1.20
N ARG A 81 0.06 -13.12 -1.30
CA ARG A 81 -0.70 -13.21 -2.55
C ARG A 81 -0.76 -11.87 -3.28
N LEU A 82 -0.96 -10.78 -2.55
CA LEU A 82 -1.11 -9.43 -3.10
C LEU A 82 0.21 -8.65 -3.14
N ARG A 83 1.36 -9.24 -2.77
CA ARG A 83 2.62 -8.49 -2.66
C ARG A 83 2.96 -7.72 -3.93
N ALA A 84 2.84 -8.37 -5.09
CA ALA A 84 3.17 -7.74 -6.36
C ALA A 84 2.29 -6.51 -6.65
N HIS A 85 1.01 -6.58 -6.25
CA HIS A 85 0.05 -5.49 -6.35
C HIS A 85 0.41 -4.34 -5.41
N GLU A 86 0.54 -4.63 -4.11
CA GLU A 86 0.83 -3.63 -3.08
C GLU A 86 2.20 -2.97 -3.29
N HIS A 87 3.20 -3.72 -3.76
CA HIS A 87 4.50 -3.16 -4.09
C HIS A 87 4.46 -2.19 -5.29
N GLU A 88 3.49 -2.31 -6.20
CA GLU A 88 3.28 -1.28 -7.23
C GLU A 88 2.72 0.00 -6.60
N HIS A 89 1.83 -0.09 -5.61
CA HIS A 89 1.41 1.09 -4.84
C HIS A 89 2.57 1.72 -4.07
N VAL A 90 3.49 0.93 -3.50
CA VAL A 90 4.74 1.45 -2.90
C VAL A 90 5.52 2.25 -3.96
N ARG A 91 5.70 1.71 -5.17
CA ARG A 91 6.39 2.42 -6.27
C ARG A 91 5.66 3.69 -6.70
N GLN A 92 4.33 3.71 -6.64
CA GLN A 92 3.54 4.90 -6.89
C GLN A 92 3.78 5.96 -5.80
N TYR A 93 3.80 5.58 -4.52
CA TYR A 93 4.21 6.48 -3.43
C TYR A 93 5.66 6.95 -3.58
N GLU A 94 6.58 6.12 -4.05
CA GLU A 94 7.95 6.55 -4.28
C GLU A 94 8.09 7.55 -5.43
N ARG A 95 7.12 7.59 -6.36
CA ARG A 95 7.06 8.56 -7.47
C ARG A 95 6.31 9.83 -7.08
N TRP A 96 5.16 9.69 -6.43
CA TRP A 96 4.23 10.79 -6.15
C TRP A 96 4.30 11.32 -4.72
N GLY A 97 4.89 10.55 -3.80
CA GLY A 97 4.98 10.87 -2.39
C GLY A 97 3.60 11.08 -1.78
N PRO A 98 3.44 12.09 -0.90
CA PRO A 98 2.15 12.42 -0.29
C PRO A 98 1.05 12.79 -1.29
N ALA A 99 1.40 13.30 -2.47
CA ALA A 99 0.41 13.65 -3.49
C ALA A 99 -0.40 12.44 -3.97
N PHE A 100 0.11 11.22 -3.80
CA PHE A 100 -0.60 10.00 -4.17
C PHE A 100 -1.93 9.83 -3.41
N LEU A 101 -1.98 10.28 -2.14
CA LEU A 101 -3.19 10.23 -1.31
C LEU A 101 -4.36 11.01 -1.94
N ALA A 102 -4.06 12.08 -2.69
CA ALA A 102 -5.05 12.84 -3.43
C ALA A 102 -5.21 12.34 -4.86
N ALA A 103 -4.12 11.98 -5.54
CA ALA A 103 -4.15 11.53 -6.92
C ALA A 103 -5.01 10.27 -7.11
N TYR A 104 -4.91 9.30 -6.20
CA TYR A 104 -5.70 8.07 -6.26
C TYR A 104 -7.22 8.32 -6.22
N PRO A 105 -7.80 9.01 -5.21
CA PRO A 105 -9.23 9.27 -5.17
C PRO A 105 -9.70 10.22 -6.27
N LEU A 106 -8.88 11.18 -6.69
CA LEU A 106 -9.20 12.06 -7.82
C LEU A 106 -9.34 11.27 -9.13
N GLU A 107 -8.48 10.28 -9.35
CA GLU A 107 -8.59 9.39 -10.50
C GLU A 107 -9.87 8.54 -10.40
N SER A 108 -10.14 7.93 -9.24
CA SER A 108 -11.36 7.17 -9.01
C SER A 108 -12.62 8.00 -9.26
N LEU A 109 -12.64 9.25 -8.79
CA LEU A 109 -13.71 10.21 -9.04
C LEU A 109 -13.83 10.53 -10.53
N TRP A 110 -12.72 10.76 -11.22
CA TRP A 110 -12.71 11.00 -12.67
C TRP A 110 -13.34 9.83 -13.45
N GLN A 111 -13.02 8.58 -13.11
CA GLN A 111 -13.64 7.42 -13.74
C GLN A 111 -15.14 7.36 -13.43
N MET A 112 -15.55 7.62 -12.19
CA MET A 112 -16.96 7.66 -11.81
C MET A 112 -17.74 8.74 -12.59
N LEU A 113 -17.20 9.95 -12.72
CA LEU A 113 -17.79 11.03 -13.52
C LEU A 113 -17.92 10.69 -15.01
N ARG A 114 -17.14 9.70 -15.49
CA ARG A 114 -17.21 9.17 -16.87
C ARG A 114 -18.14 7.95 -16.98
N GLY A 115 -18.89 7.60 -15.94
CA GLY A 115 -19.80 6.45 -15.91
C GLY A 115 -19.09 5.09 -15.82
N ARG A 116 -17.83 5.09 -15.37
CA ARG A 116 -16.99 3.88 -15.23
C ARG A 116 -16.91 3.43 -13.77
N ARG A 117 -16.31 2.26 -13.55
CA ARG A 117 -16.14 1.69 -12.22
C ARG A 117 -14.93 2.34 -11.55
N ALA A 118 -15.17 3.13 -10.52
CA ALA A 118 -14.16 3.94 -9.82
C ALA A 118 -12.90 3.15 -9.44
N TYR A 119 -13.02 1.91 -8.94
CA TYR A 119 -11.88 1.08 -8.55
C TYR A 119 -11.28 0.27 -9.71
N PHE A 120 -12.11 -0.43 -10.48
CA PHE A 120 -11.63 -1.33 -11.53
C PHE A 120 -10.99 -0.62 -12.72
N ASP A 121 -11.50 0.57 -13.05
CA ASP A 121 -11.02 1.33 -14.19
C ASP A 121 -9.97 2.38 -13.79
N ASN A 122 -9.59 2.43 -12.50
CA ASN A 122 -8.55 3.32 -12.01
C ASN A 122 -7.19 2.93 -12.58
N ARG A 123 -6.46 3.90 -13.14
CA ARG A 123 -5.17 3.67 -13.80
C ARG A 123 -4.08 3.18 -12.84
N PHE A 124 -4.09 3.59 -11.59
CA PHE A 124 -3.16 3.11 -10.57
C PHE A 124 -3.42 1.65 -10.22
N GLU A 125 -4.70 1.31 -10.11
CA GLU A 125 -5.21 -0.04 -9.90
C GLU A 125 -4.93 -0.98 -11.08
N GLN A 126 -5.05 -0.49 -12.32
CA GLN A 126 -4.67 -1.25 -13.51
C GLN A 126 -3.16 -1.52 -13.56
N GLN A 127 -2.33 -0.54 -13.18
CA GLN A 127 -0.89 -0.74 -13.07
C GLN A 127 -0.54 -1.79 -12.02
N ALA A 128 -1.22 -1.76 -10.86
CA ALA A 128 -1.01 -2.74 -9.79
C ALA A 128 -1.43 -4.15 -10.22
N ARG A 129 -2.62 -4.31 -10.81
CA ARG A 129 -3.08 -5.61 -11.38
C ARG A 129 -2.18 -6.15 -12.46
N ALA A 130 -1.61 -5.29 -13.31
CA ALA A 130 -0.67 -5.73 -14.33
C ALA A 130 0.57 -6.42 -13.74
N ARG A 131 0.93 -6.15 -12.47
CA ARG A 131 2.04 -6.83 -11.77
C ARG A 131 1.68 -8.20 -11.22
N GLU A 132 0.40 -8.50 -11.00
CA GLU A 132 -0.06 -9.80 -10.49
C GLU A 132 0.15 -10.92 -11.51
N GLY A 133 0.09 -10.61 -12.81
CA GLY A 133 0.11 -11.58 -13.91
C GLY A 133 1.49 -11.93 -14.50
N HIS A 134 2.59 -11.49 -13.89
CA HIS A 134 3.96 -11.80 -14.32
C HIS A 134 4.68 -12.73 -13.33
N LEU A 135 4.09 -13.89 -13.04
CA LEU A 135 4.74 -15.02 -12.38
C LEU A 135 5.02 -16.13 -13.39
#